data_AF-A0A7W3UXU8-F1
#
_entry.id   AF-A0A7W3UXU8-F1
#
_cell.length_a   1.000
_cell.length_b   1.000
_cell.length_c   1.000
_cell.angle_alpha   90.00
_cell.angle_beta   90.00
_cell.angle_gamma   90.00
#
_symmetry.space_group_name_H-M   'P 1'
#
loop_
_entity.id
_entity.type
_entity.pdbx_description
1 polymer ?
#
loop_
_entity_poly.entity_id
_entity_poly.type
_entity_poly.pdbx_seq_one_letter_code
_entity_poly.pdbx_strand_id
1 'polypeptide(L)'
;MNQPQIQQPPLDIRAEAQRIGTELSAGRWESGLAQLQQHIDSQPQIISEAILRYIAADQSDALARLGRATAINIPADAAGTIEALLHSKGPPRYFNNDEIDLLPKVQQYDVYASILAIRGNAEAMGELAAGNRVLLGMRQDTHTALNRGQGAYDDRIVVLWRDATGPDVAPFHRANTEPTAQYQAHAAARQEPFDRVIHRSVDGMDVNADGLRDLGRLAEGSYRFAASTHQFGNRSETRHFALRPTAESVTSSPNGVQRDSNGDGWFDSADSNGVQPLNSTFKFHRGGVENTDSAGCQTIPRTYLGNNNYYEEYSEAVRGNAAQREILYVLTSTHIIEERLQGHSRVPEPLAFLPDPRLPGHADHTLYEQIHRGVRGLGGQFAANADTVSLGLLLAARNEGWNEVVAVRASHPIAEQAEAERLFLVRDGDPDPARNRLGILSNDLLRANSHQLLEQLSAPSPIAESTVVGIGEAEQTHAMGAVR
;
A
#
# COMPACT_ATOMS: atom_id res chain seq x y z
N MET A 1 -5.30 -42.09 -31.53
CA MET A 1 -3.92 -41.56 -31.43
C MET A 1 -4.04 -40.15 -30.87
N ASN A 2 -3.73 -39.96 -29.59
CA ASN A 2 -3.64 -38.61 -29.03
C ASN A 2 -2.33 -38.00 -29.50
N GLN A 3 -2.40 -36.90 -30.26
CA GLN A 3 -1.21 -36.12 -30.57
C GLN A 3 -0.62 -35.59 -29.26
N PRO A 4 0.71 -35.65 -29.07
CA PRO A 4 1.34 -35.00 -27.94
C PRO A 4 1.09 -33.50 -28.07
N GLN A 5 0.36 -32.91 -27.11
CA GLN A 5 0.32 -31.47 -26.94
C GLN A 5 1.75 -31.01 -26.67
N ILE A 6 2.35 -30.33 -27.64
CA ILE A 6 3.60 -29.60 -27.43
C ILE A 6 3.22 -28.47 -26.46
N GLN A 7 3.52 -28.66 -25.17
CA GLN A 7 3.44 -27.58 -24.20
C GLN A 7 4.35 -26.46 -24.69
N GLN A 8 3.76 -25.31 -25.04
CA GLN A 8 4.55 -24.13 -25.34
C GLN A 8 5.41 -23.78 -24.12
N PRO A 9 6.66 -23.33 -24.31
CA PRO A 9 7.48 -22.90 -23.19
C PRO A 9 6.78 -21.78 -22.43
N PRO A 10 6.97 -21.68 -21.10
CA PRO A 10 6.42 -20.58 -20.31
C PRO A 10 6.82 -19.23 -20.91
N LEU A 11 5.91 -18.25 -20.84
CA LEU A 11 6.20 -16.87 -21.27
C LEU A 11 7.41 -16.32 -20.53
N ASP A 12 8.38 -15.77 -21.27
CA ASP A 12 9.49 -15.00 -20.70
C ASP A 12 9.00 -13.58 -20.37
N ILE A 13 8.67 -13.37 -19.09
CA ILE A 13 8.06 -12.13 -18.58
C ILE A 13 8.98 -10.94 -18.83
N ARG A 14 10.28 -11.08 -18.55
CA ARG A 14 11.24 -9.98 -18.69
C ARG A 14 11.50 -9.63 -20.15
N ALA A 15 11.70 -10.61 -21.02
CA ALA A 15 11.91 -10.37 -22.45
C ALA A 15 10.68 -9.71 -23.09
N GLU A 16 9.48 -10.16 -22.69
CA GLU A 16 8.24 -9.60 -23.21
C GLU A 16 8.01 -8.14 -22.76
N ALA A 17 8.27 -7.84 -21.49
CA ALA A 17 8.24 -6.47 -20.99
C ALA A 17 9.22 -5.55 -21.74
N GLN A 18 10.44 -6.03 -22.04
CA GLN A 18 11.42 -5.28 -22.82
C GLN A 18 10.95 -5.02 -24.26
N ARG A 19 10.35 -6.02 -24.90
CA ARG A 19 9.79 -5.93 -26.25
C ARG A 19 8.71 -4.86 -26.34
N ILE A 20 7.73 -4.90 -25.44
CA ILE A 20 6.64 -3.91 -25.37
C ILE A 20 7.18 -2.53 -24.97
N GLY A 21 8.07 -2.45 -23.99
CA GLY A 21 8.70 -1.21 -23.56
C GLY A 21 9.50 -0.51 -24.67
N THR A 22 10.11 -1.29 -25.58
CA THR A 22 10.81 -0.76 -26.76
C THR A 22 9.86 -0.14 -27.78
N GLU A 23 8.67 -0.73 -27.97
CA GLU A 23 7.62 -0.14 -28.82
C GLU A 23 7.14 1.21 -28.25
N LEU A 24 6.85 1.24 -26.95
CA LEU A 24 6.39 2.44 -26.24
C LEU A 24 7.45 3.56 -26.32
N SER A 25 8.72 3.27 -26.00
CA SER A 25 9.80 4.28 -26.02
C SER A 25 10.13 4.80 -27.42
N ALA A 26 9.90 4.00 -28.46
CA ALA A 26 10.05 4.42 -29.85
C ALA A 26 8.86 5.25 -30.39
N GLY A 27 7.88 5.59 -29.55
CA GLY A 27 6.72 6.39 -29.92
C GLY A 27 5.62 5.60 -30.64
N ARG A 28 5.71 4.26 -30.71
CA ARG A 28 4.69 3.39 -31.30
C ARG A 28 3.66 3.00 -30.25
N TRP A 29 3.03 4.02 -29.64
CA TRP A 29 2.17 3.87 -28.47
C TRP A 29 0.97 2.96 -28.72
N GLU A 30 0.29 3.11 -29.86
CA GLU A 30 -0.87 2.27 -30.21
C GLU A 30 -0.50 0.78 -30.25
N SER A 31 0.60 0.44 -30.93
CA SER A 31 1.12 -0.93 -31.01
C SER A 31 1.52 -1.47 -29.64
N GLY A 32 2.26 -0.70 -28.85
CA GLY A 32 2.71 -1.12 -27.52
C GLY A 32 1.56 -1.31 -26.54
N LEU A 33 0.57 -0.40 -26.54
CA LEU A 33 -0.60 -0.47 -25.66
C LEU A 33 -1.55 -1.60 -26.07
N ALA A 34 -1.76 -1.84 -27.37
CA ALA A 34 -2.55 -2.98 -27.83
C ALA A 34 -1.94 -4.32 -27.41
N GLN A 35 -0.61 -4.46 -27.49
CA GLN A 35 0.08 -5.66 -27.00
C GLN A 35 -0.04 -5.82 -25.49
N LEU A 36 0.08 -4.73 -24.74
CA LEU A 36 -0.08 -4.75 -23.29
C LEU A 36 -1.51 -5.12 -22.88
N GLN A 37 -2.53 -4.58 -23.56
CA GLN A 37 -3.92 -4.93 -23.36
C GLN A 37 -4.17 -6.41 -23.65
N GLN A 38 -3.61 -6.93 -24.76
CA GLN A 38 -3.70 -8.36 -25.07
C GLN A 38 -3.13 -9.24 -23.94
N HIS A 39 -2.05 -8.84 -23.28
CA HIS A 39 -1.52 -9.57 -22.12
C HIS A 39 -2.45 -9.50 -20.91
N ILE A 40 -2.98 -8.31 -20.61
CA ILE A 40 -3.97 -8.13 -19.53
C ILE A 40 -5.16 -9.07 -19.75
N ASP A 41 -5.63 -9.22 -21.00
CA ASP A 41 -6.80 -10.03 -21.32
C ASP A 41 -6.53 -11.55 -21.39
N SER A 42 -5.29 -11.96 -21.68
CA SER A 42 -4.97 -13.36 -22.01
C SER A 42 -4.05 -14.08 -21.01
N GLN A 43 -3.37 -13.35 -20.12
CA GLN A 43 -2.44 -13.92 -19.15
C GLN A 43 -3.03 -13.93 -17.74
N PRO A 44 -2.57 -14.84 -16.86
CA PRO A 44 -2.86 -14.74 -15.43
C PRO A 44 -2.49 -13.36 -14.89
N GLN A 45 -3.34 -12.81 -14.02
CA GLN A 45 -3.17 -11.47 -13.45
C GLN A 45 -1.76 -11.21 -12.91
N ILE A 46 -1.20 -12.18 -12.18
CA ILE A 46 0.15 -12.10 -11.59
C ILE A 46 1.27 -11.92 -12.64
N ILE A 47 1.09 -12.46 -13.85
CA ILE A 47 2.03 -12.32 -14.97
C ILE A 47 1.87 -10.93 -15.60
N SER A 48 0.64 -10.50 -15.86
CA SER A 48 0.34 -9.17 -16.40
C SER A 48 0.86 -8.05 -15.48
N GLU A 49 0.66 -8.18 -14.17
CA GLU A 49 1.20 -7.27 -13.15
C GLU A 49 2.74 -7.18 -13.20
N ALA A 50 3.42 -8.31 -13.41
CA ALA A 50 4.88 -8.34 -13.52
C ALA A 50 5.39 -7.65 -14.79
N ILE A 51 4.72 -7.86 -15.93
CA ILE A 51 5.03 -7.17 -17.20
C ILE A 51 4.85 -5.66 -17.02
N LEU A 52 3.71 -5.23 -16.45
CA LEU A 52 3.42 -3.82 -16.19
C LEU A 52 4.49 -3.17 -15.32
N ARG A 53 4.90 -3.83 -14.23
CA ARG A 53 5.95 -3.32 -13.33
C ARG A 53 7.31 -3.20 -14.02
N TYR A 54 7.72 -4.19 -14.80
CA TYR A 54 8.98 -4.10 -15.54
C TYR A 54 8.97 -3.00 -16.60
N ILE A 55 7.88 -2.83 -17.35
CA ILE A 55 7.75 -1.71 -18.29
C ILE A 55 7.80 -0.39 -17.52
N ALA A 56 7.09 -0.28 -16.40
CA ALA A 56 7.08 0.94 -15.60
C ALA A 56 8.45 1.30 -15.01
N ALA A 57 9.25 0.29 -14.65
CA ALA A 57 10.61 0.49 -14.15
C ALA A 57 11.54 0.95 -15.29
N ASP A 58 11.56 0.21 -16.40
CA ASP A 58 12.52 0.41 -17.49
C ASP A 58 12.20 1.68 -18.31
N GLN A 59 10.92 2.09 -18.40
CA GLN A 59 10.44 3.12 -19.32
C GLN A 59 9.88 4.36 -18.63
N SER A 60 10.39 4.68 -17.43
CA SER A 60 9.89 5.80 -16.60
C SER A 60 9.81 7.15 -17.34
N ASP A 61 10.81 7.49 -18.17
CA ASP A 61 10.82 8.72 -18.96
C ASP A 61 9.78 8.71 -20.09
N ALA A 62 9.63 7.56 -20.75
CA ALA A 62 8.62 7.37 -21.79
C ALA A 62 7.21 7.51 -21.20
N LEU A 63 6.99 6.96 -20.01
CA LEU A 63 5.73 7.10 -19.26
C LEU A 63 5.49 8.52 -18.76
N ALA A 64 6.53 9.24 -18.33
CA ALA A 64 6.40 10.65 -17.98
C ALA A 64 6.04 11.53 -19.19
N ARG A 65 6.41 11.12 -20.42
CA ARG A 65 5.96 11.77 -21.66
C ARG A 65 4.55 11.35 -22.01
N LEU A 66 4.21 10.07 -21.85
CA LEU A 66 2.87 9.55 -22.05
C LEU A 66 1.86 10.25 -21.14
N GLY A 67 2.14 10.33 -19.83
CA GLY A 67 1.31 11.05 -18.86
C GLY A 67 1.18 12.56 -19.09
N ARG A 68 2.04 13.15 -19.93
CA ARG A 68 1.90 14.53 -20.42
C ARG A 68 1.13 14.61 -21.74
N ALA A 69 1.24 13.58 -22.58
CA ALA A 69 0.53 13.45 -23.85
C ALA A 69 -0.93 12.96 -23.68
N THR A 70 -1.24 12.28 -22.57
CA THR A 70 -2.59 11.83 -22.16
C THR A 70 -3.61 12.96 -22.07
N ALA A 71 -3.17 14.22 -22.05
CA ALA A 71 -4.01 15.40 -22.11
C ALA A 71 -4.53 15.76 -23.52
N ILE A 72 -4.11 15.06 -24.60
CA ILE A 72 -4.27 15.60 -25.97
C ILE A 72 -4.93 14.64 -26.99
N ASN A 73 -4.83 13.31 -26.91
CA ASN A 73 -5.61 12.36 -27.72
C ASN A 73 -5.21 10.91 -27.40
N ILE A 74 -5.99 10.20 -26.59
CA ILE A 74 -5.82 8.74 -26.42
C ILE A 74 -7.10 8.06 -26.89
N PRO A 75 -7.01 6.98 -27.68
CA PRO A 75 -8.13 6.09 -27.94
C PRO A 75 -8.78 5.63 -26.62
N ALA A 76 -10.11 5.78 -26.48
CA ALA A 76 -10.82 5.49 -25.23
C ALA A 76 -10.62 4.04 -24.73
N ASP A 77 -10.32 3.11 -25.65
CA ASP A 77 -10.00 1.71 -25.41
C ASP A 77 -8.61 1.47 -24.78
N ALA A 78 -7.69 2.43 -24.85
CA ALA A 78 -6.34 2.32 -24.27
C ALA A 78 -6.20 2.98 -22.88
N ALA A 79 -7.22 3.68 -22.40
CA ALA A 79 -7.18 4.42 -21.14
C ALA A 79 -6.92 3.49 -19.93
N GLY A 80 -7.62 2.36 -19.85
CA GLY A 80 -7.47 1.39 -18.76
C GLY A 80 -6.08 0.72 -18.74
N THR A 81 -5.49 0.47 -19.91
CA THR A 81 -4.13 -0.09 -20.01
C THR A 81 -3.07 0.89 -19.49
N ILE A 82 -3.22 2.18 -19.82
CA ILE A 82 -2.32 3.24 -19.35
C ILE A 82 -2.48 3.42 -17.85
N GLU A 83 -3.72 3.42 -17.36
CA GLU A 83 -4.03 3.48 -15.95
C GLU A 83 -3.37 2.32 -15.19
N ALA A 84 -3.52 1.07 -15.65
CA ALA A 84 -2.88 -0.09 -15.05
C ALA A 84 -1.34 0.05 -15.03
N LEU A 85 -0.76 0.63 -16.09
CA LEU A 85 0.68 0.85 -16.18
C LEU A 85 1.19 1.97 -15.26
N LEU A 86 0.39 3.00 -15.01
CA LEU A 86 0.71 4.04 -14.02
C LEU A 86 0.56 3.53 -12.59
N HIS A 87 -0.51 2.75 -12.32
CA HIS A 87 -0.77 2.14 -11.01
C HIS A 87 0.27 1.09 -10.61
N SER A 88 0.92 0.43 -11.57
CA SER A 88 1.94 -0.59 -11.29
C SER A 88 3.18 -0.05 -10.54
N LYS A 89 3.35 1.28 -10.48
CA LYS A 89 4.40 1.95 -9.68
C LYS A 89 4.10 1.97 -8.17
N GLY A 90 2.83 1.78 -7.80
CA GLY A 90 2.37 1.75 -6.42
C GLY A 90 2.76 0.45 -5.68
N PRO A 91 2.28 0.30 -4.43
CA PRO A 91 2.35 -0.97 -3.71
C PRO A 91 1.80 -2.14 -4.56
N PRO A 92 2.45 -3.32 -4.56
CA PRO A 92 1.92 -4.48 -5.27
C PRO A 92 0.70 -5.08 -4.54
N ARG A 93 -0.19 -5.73 -5.28
CA ARG A 93 -1.22 -6.60 -4.70
C ARG A 93 -0.57 -7.74 -3.90
N TYR A 94 -1.17 -8.10 -2.76
CA TYR A 94 -0.83 -9.35 -2.10
C TYR A 94 -1.50 -10.52 -2.83
N PHE A 95 -0.74 -11.25 -3.65
CA PHE A 95 -1.24 -12.44 -4.35
C PHE A 95 -1.16 -13.70 -3.48
N ASN A 96 -2.07 -14.64 -3.73
CA ASN A 96 -2.15 -15.90 -3.00
C ASN A 96 -0.97 -16.82 -3.30
N ASN A 97 -0.66 -17.73 -2.37
CA ASN A 97 0.45 -18.69 -2.56
C ASN A 97 0.20 -19.60 -3.78
N ASP A 98 -1.04 -20.04 -3.97
CA ASP A 98 -1.40 -20.89 -5.11
C ASP A 98 -1.16 -20.20 -6.46
N GLU A 99 -1.36 -18.88 -6.56
CA GLU A 99 -1.09 -18.13 -7.80
C GLU A 99 0.39 -18.18 -8.19
N ILE A 100 1.29 -18.11 -7.21
CA ILE A 100 2.74 -18.04 -7.45
C ILE A 100 3.38 -19.44 -7.50
N ASP A 101 2.93 -20.38 -6.67
CA ASP A 101 3.52 -21.72 -6.56
C ASP A 101 3.23 -22.58 -7.80
N LEU A 102 2.17 -22.26 -8.55
CA LEU A 102 1.86 -22.87 -9.84
C LEU A 102 2.77 -22.39 -10.97
N LEU A 103 3.48 -21.26 -10.80
CA LEU A 103 4.37 -20.74 -11.83
C LEU A 103 5.71 -21.50 -11.85
N PRO A 104 6.31 -21.74 -13.02
CA PRO A 104 7.71 -22.14 -13.15
C PRO A 104 8.65 -21.19 -12.42
N LYS A 105 9.78 -21.70 -11.92
CA LYS A 105 10.69 -20.96 -11.04
C LYS A 105 11.21 -19.64 -11.62
N VAL A 106 11.49 -19.63 -12.92
CA VAL A 106 11.89 -18.42 -13.66
C VAL A 106 10.80 -17.35 -13.65
N GLN A 107 9.52 -17.73 -13.79
CA GLN A 107 8.40 -16.79 -13.71
C GLN A 107 8.15 -16.34 -12.27
N GLN A 108 8.31 -17.23 -11.28
CA GLN A 108 8.26 -16.82 -9.87
C GLN A 108 9.31 -15.75 -9.58
N TYR A 109 10.55 -15.97 -10.04
CA TYR A 109 11.62 -15.00 -9.93
C TYR A 109 11.23 -13.67 -10.58
N ASP A 110 10.71 -13.67 -11.81
CA ASP A 110 10.34 -12.44 -12.51
C ASP A 110 9.20 -11.68 -11.84
N VAL A 111 8.21 -12.39 -11.28
CA VAL A 111 7.14 -11.76 -10.50
C VAL A 111 7.71 -10.97 -9.33
N TYR A 112 8.58 -11.57 -8.52
CA TYR A 112 9.17 -10.89 -7.37
C TYR A 112 10.23 -9.86 -7.76
N ALA A 113 11.05 -10.12 -8.78
CA ALA A 113 12.06 -9.18 -9.27
C ALA A 113 11.42 -7.94 -9.92
N SER A 114 10.24 -8.07 -10.52
CA SER A 114 9.47 -6.91 -11.00
C SER A 114 9.02 -5.97 -9.86
N ILE A 115 8.79 -6.51 -8.65
CA ILE A 115 8.50 -5.70 -7.46
C ILE A 115 9.76 -4.96 -7.01
N LEU A 116 10.91 -5.64 -6.97
CA LEU A 116 12.19 -5.00 -6.66
C LEU A 116 12.54 -3.88 -7.64
N ALA A 117 12.23 -4.06 -8.93
CA ALA A 117 12.51 -3.07 -9.96
C ALA A 117 11.75 -1.74 -9.76
N ILE A 118 10.58 -1.78 -9.11
CA ILE A 118 9.73 -0.60 -8.86
C ILE A 118 9.87 -0.06 -7.44
N ARG A 119 9.97 -0.95 -6.44
CA ARG A 119 9.95 -0.59 -5.01
C ARG A 119 11.35 -0.50 -4.40
N GLY A 120 12.35 -1.13 -5.03
CA GLY A 120 13.74 -1.06 -4.62
C GLY A 120 14.45 0.18 -5.15
N ASN A 121 15.65 0.44 -4.63
CA ASN A 121 16.58 1.39 -5.23
C ASN A 121 17.29 0.77 -6.46
N ALA A 122 18.02 1.59 -7.24
CA ALA A 122 18.77 1.11 -8.41
C ALA A 122 19.78 -0.01 -8.07
N GLU A 123 20.25 -0.04 -6.82
CA GLU A 123 21.18 -1.04 -6.31
C GLU A 123 20.55 -2.43 -6.19
N ALA A 124 19.25 -2.56 -5.90
CA ALA A 124 18.58 -3.85 -5.78
C ALA A 124 18.70 -4.72 -7.03
N MET A 125 18.44 -4.13 -8.19
CA MET A 125 18.61 -4.85 -9.45
C MET A 125 20.09 -5.07 -9.80
N GLY A 126 20.97 -4.16 -9.36
CA GLY A 126 22.43 -4.30 -9.49
C GLY A 126 22.99 -5.48 -8.69
N GLU A 127 22.52 -5.70 -7.46
CA GLU A 127 22.88 -6.84 -6.60
C GLU A 127 22.48 -8.16 -7.26
N LEU A 128 21.25 -8.26 -7.79
CA LEU A 128 20.81 -9.45 -8.53
C LEU A 128 21.65 -9.70 -9.79
N ALA A 129 22.00 -8.64 -10.52
CA ALA A 129 22.87 -8.75 -11.70
C ALA A 129 24.30 -9.18 -11.35
N ALA A 130 24.79 -8.83 -10.15
CA ALA A 130 26.08 -9.27 -9.61
C ALA A 130 26.06 -10.71 -9.06
N GLY A 131 24.90 -11.38 -9.08
CA GLY A 131 24.72 -12.72 -8.51
C GLY A 131 24.63 -12.74 -6.99
N ASN A 132 24.42 -11.57 -6.38
CA ASN A 132 24.14 -11.47 -4.95
C ASN A 132 22.66 -11.75 -4.68
N ARG A 133 22.39 -12.15 -3.45
CA ARG A 133 21.04 -12.41 -2.95
C ARG A 133 20.41 -11.08 -2.51
N VAL A 134 19.12 -10.92 -2.76
CA VAL A 134 18.33 -9.76 -2.33
C VAL A 134 17.10 -10.26 -1.60
N LEU A 135 16.75 -9.61 -0.49
CA LEU A 135 15.52 -9.85 0.24
C LEU A 135 14.42 -8.91 -0.23
N LEU A 136 13.23 -9.44 -0.43
CA LEU A 136 11.99 -8.69 -0.61
C LEU A 136 11.04 -9.01 0.55
N GLY A 137 10.52 -7.99 1.22
CA GLY A 137 9.45 -8.07 2.20
C GLY A 137 8.17 -7.49 1.62
N MET A 138 7.10 -8.28 1.63
CA MET A 138 5.75 -7.88 1.25
C MET A 138 4.91 -7.84 2.52
N ARG A 139 4.67 -6.63 3.03
CA ARG A 139 3.94 -6.35 4.26
C ARG A 139 2.43 -6.25 4.02
N GLN A 140 1.65 -6.87 4.89
CA GLN A 140 0.26 -6.56 5.12
C GLN A 140 0.16 -5.77 6.41
N ASP A 141 -0.42 -4.57 6.34
CA ASP A 141 -0.63 -3.77 7.54
C ASP A 141 -1.65 -4.46 8.44
N THR A 142 -1.20 -4.80 9.64
CA THR A 142 -2.00 -5.54 10.62
C THR A 142 -1.89 -4.86 11.96
N HIS A 143 -3.04 -4.64 12.60
CA HIS A 143 -3.12 -4.01 13.91
C HIS A 143 -2.29 -4.77 14.96
N THR A 144 -1.50 -4.03 15.75
CA THR A 144 -0.57 -4.62 16.74
C THR A 144 -1.23 -5.48 17.83
N ALA A 145 -2.52 -5.25 18.13
CA ALA A 145 -3.31 -6.00 19.11
C ALA A 145 -3.79 -7.38 18.59
N LEU A 146 -3.59 -7.69 17.30
CA LEU A 146 -4.05 -8.94 16.72
C LEU A 146 -3.56 -10.16 17.51
N ASN A 147 -4.40 -11.19 17.60
CA ASN A 147 -4.13 -12.42 18.34
C ASN A 147 -3.75 -12.16 19.81
N ARG A 148 -4.42 -11.20 20.46
CA ARG A 148 -4.13 -10.76 21.84
C ARG A 148 -2.72 -10.19 21.98
N GLY A 149 -2.26 -9.48 20.96
CA GLY A 149 -0.94 -8.88 20.85
C GLY A 149 0.18 -9.86 20.52
N GLN A 150 -0.11 -11.08 20.06
CA GLN A 150 0.94 -12.04 19.64
C GLN A 150 1.46 -11.80 18.22
N GLY A 151 0.81 -10.90 17.46
CA GLY A 151 1.12 -10.64 16.07
C GLY A 151 0.57 -11.71 15.11
N ALA A 152 0.89 -11.59 13.83
CA ALA A 152 0.55 -12.56 12.79
C ALA A 152 1.74 -12.80 11.87
N TYR A 153 1.79 -14.01 11.30
CA TYR A 153 2.72 -14.36 10.24
C TYR A 153 2.01 -14.32 8.88
N ASP A 154 1.51 -13.15 8.51
CA ASP A 154 0.73 -12.85 7.31
C ASP A 154 1.55 -12.13 6.23
N ASP A 155 2.77 -11.73 6.53
CA ASP A 155 3.70 -11.18 5.56
C ASP A 155 4.41 -12.28 4.77
N ARG A 156 5.05 -11.85 3.67
CA ARG A 156 5.92 -12.71 2.88
C ARG A 156 7.32 -12.13 2.80
N ILE A 157 8.32 -12.93 3.12
CA ILE A 157 9.73 -12.60 2.86
C ILE A 157 10.22 -13.49 1.73
N VAL A 158 10.96 -12.95 0.77
CA VAL A 158 11.44 -13.68 -0.41
C VAL A 158 12.92 -13.44 -0.56
N VAL A 159 13.70 -14.50 -0.77
CA VAL A 159 15.11 -14.40 -1.16
C VAL A 159 15.19 -14.61 -2.67
N LEU A 160 15.73 -13.64 -3.41
CA LEU A 160 15.93 -13.73 -4.86
C LEU A 160 17.42 -13.75 -5.16
N TRP A 161 17.82 -14.52 -6.18
CA TRP A 161 19.19 -14.48 -6.69
C TRP A 161 19.26 -14.96 -8.15
N ARG A 162 20.40 -14.69 -8.77
CA ARG A 162 20.81 -15.28 -10.04
C ARG A 162 22.16 -15.93 -9.85
N ASP A 163 22.29 -17.18 -10.26
CA ASP A 163 23.58 -17.87 -10.27
C ASP A 163 23.87 -18.44 -11.66
N ALA A 164 24.93 -19.24 -11.77
CA ALA A 164 25.36 -19.85 -13.03
C ALA A 164 24.30 -20.78 -13.66
N THR A 165 23.35 -21.27 -12.87
CA THR A 165 22.25 -22.13 -13.32
C THR A 165 21.02 -21.34 -13.78
N GLY A 166 20.94 -20.06 -13.41
CA GLY A 166 19.87 -19.15 -13.81
C GLY A 166 19.27 -18.38 -12.64
N PRO A 167 18.12 -17.72 -12.87
CA PRO A 167 17.34 -17.09 -11.81
C PRO A 167 16.69 -18.12 -10.89
N ASP A 168 16.73 -17.85 -9.59
CA ASP A 168 16.06 -18.68 -8.58
C ASP A 168 15.55 -17.82 -7.41
N VAL A 169 14.59 -18.38 -6.66
CA VAL A 169 13.82 -17.67 -5.65
C VAL A 169 13.40 -18.58 -4.50
N ALA A 170 13.43 -18.10 -3.27
CA ALA A 170 12.92 -18.83 -2.11
C ALA A 170 11.87 -17.96 -1.39
N PRO A 171 10.57 -18.18 -1.63
CA PRO A 171 9.51 -17.48 -0.90
C PRO A 171 9.26 -18.13 0.46
N PHE A 172 9.18 -17.29 1.49
CA PHE A 172 8.77 -17.62 2.84
C PHE A 172 7.42 -16.97 3.11
N HIS A 173 6.36 -17.71 2.77
CA HIS A 173 4.95 -17.30 2.83
C HIS A 173 4.39 -17.06 4.24
N ARG A 174 5.19 -17.29 5.28
CA ARG A 174 4.90 -16.89 6.65
C ARG A 174 6.06 -16.09 7.22
N ALA A 175 5.87 -14.80 7.30
CA ALA A 175 6.77 -13.87 7.94
C ALA A 175 5.96 -12.79 8.68
N ASN A 176 6.65 -12.01 9.49
CA ASN A 176 6.11 -10.86 10.18
C ASN A 176 7.12 -9.72 10.06
N THR A 177 6.64 -8.54 9.72
CA THR A 177 7.38 -7.28 9.59
C THR A 177 6.86 -6.21 10.52
N GLU A 178 5.81 -6.54 11.28
CA GLU A 178 5.14 -5.69 12.26
C GLU A 178 5.62 -5.98 13.69
N PRO A 179 5.51 -5.02 14.60
CA PRO A 179 5.67 -5.26 16.01
C PRO A 179 4.35 -5.77 16.61
N THR A 180 4.41 -6.28 17.84
CA THR A 180 3.21 -6.73 18.54
C THR A 180 2.96 -5.93 19.81
N ALA A 181 1.67 -5.75 20.15
CA ALA A 181 1.27 -4.98 21.33
C ALA A 181 1.78 -5.57 22.64
N GLN A 182 2.34 -6.80 22.65
CA GLN A 182 3.01 -7.35 23.83
C GLN A 182 4.12 -6.45 24.36
N TYR A 183 4.77 -5.65 23.51
CA TYR A 183 5.89 -4.80 23.91
C TYR A 183 5.49 -3.32 24.05
N GLN A 184 4.19 -3.00 23.96
CA GLN A 184 3.67 -1.65 23.90
C GLN A 184 3.37 -1.07 25.29
N ALA A 185 3.71 0.20 25.49
CA ALA A 185 3.45 0.89 26.76
C ALA A 185 1.95 1.04 27.08
N HIS A 186 1.12 1.34 26.07
CA HIS A 186 -0.34 1.44 26.23
C HIS A 186 -0.99 0.11 26.64
N ALA A 187 -0.49 -1.02 26.15
CA ALA A 187 -0.90 -2.35 26.60
C ALA A 187 -0.53 -2.62 28.06
N ALA A 188 0.67 -2.20 28.49
CA ALA A 188 1.07 -2.27 29.90
C ALA A 188 0.19 -1.38 30.80
N ALA A 189 -0.27 -0.23 30.27
CA ALA A 189 -1.23 0.66 30.92
C ALA A 189 -2.69 0.16 30.88
N ARG A 190 -2.97 -0.96 30.18
CA ARG A 190 -4.31 -1.55 29.97
C ARG A 190 -5.33 -0.56 29.38
N GLN A 191 -4.88 0.26 28.44
CA GLN A 191 -5.75 1.15 27.68
C GLN A 191 -6.39 0.40 26.51
N GLU A 192 -7.63 0.73 26.16
CA GLU A 192 -8.23 0.29 24.88
C GLU A 192 -7.37 0.81 23.71
N PRO A 193 -7.15 0.02 22.64
CA PRO A 193 -7.74 -1.29 22.32
C PRO A 193 -6.96 -2.51 22.86
N PHE A 194 -6.09 -2.35 23.87
CA PHE A 194 -5.15 -3.38 24.34
C PHE A 194 -5.54 -4.07 25.64
N ASP A 195 -6.77 -3.91 26.11
CA ASP A 195 -7.31 -4.48 27.36
C ASP A 195 -7.07 -6.01 27.47
N ARG A 196 -7.04 -6.71 26.33
CA ARG A 196 -6.87 -8.17 26.22
C ARG A 196 -5.44 -8.62 25.92
N VAL A 197 -4.49 -7.70 25.81
CA VAL A 197 -3.10 -8.02 25.46
C VAL A 197 -2.34 -8.56 26.68
N ILE A 198 -1.60 -9.66 26.48
CA ILE A 198 -0.72 -10.21 27.51
C ILE A 198 0.65 -9.55 27.40
N HIS A 199 0.83 -8.38 28.01
CA HIS A 199 2.06 -7.60 27.87
C HIS A 199 3.33 -8.31 28.41
N ARG A 200 4.47 -7.87 27.87
CA ARG A 200 5.85 -8.21 28.23
C ARG A 200 6.58 -6.90 28.62
N SER A 201 7.90 -6.97 28.80
CA SER A 201 8.72 -5.78 29.00
C SER A 201 8.51 -4.78 27.86
N VAL A 202 8.25 -3.52 28.20
CA VAL A 202 8.01 -2.45 27.23
C VAL A 202 9.30 -2.14 26.46
N ASP A 203 9.19 -2.13 25.14
CA ASP A 203 10.23 -1.67 24.21
C ASP A 203 9.78 -0.37 23.52
N GLY A 204 10.67 0.26 22.74
CA GLY A 204 10.36 1.47 21.99
C GLY A 204 11.02 2.74 22.54
N MET A 205 10.58 3.88 22.03
CA MET A 205 11.07 5.22 22.40
C MET A 205 9.88 6.15 22.52
N ASP A 206 9.87 7.02 23.52
CA ASP A 206 8.90 8.10 23.67
C ASP A 206 9.27 9.24 22.70
N VAL A 207 8.55 9.37 21.58
CA VAL A 207 8.85 10.33 20.50
C VAL A 207 7.90 11.54 20.47
N ASN A 208 6.80 11.47 21.20
CA ASN A 208 5.84 12.56 21.37
C ASN A 208 5.97 13.28 22.74
N ALA A 209 6.84 12.77 23.63
CA ALA A 209 7.10 13.26 24.98
C ALA A 209 5.89 13.18 25.94
N ASP A 210 5.03 12.16 25.78
CA ASP A 210 3.88 11.92 26.65
C ASP A 210 4.18 11.03 27.87
N GLY A 211 5.40 10.48 27.95
CA GLY A 211 5.86 9.61 29.03
C GLY A 211 5.63 8.11 28.79
N LEU A 212 5.05 7.72 27.66
CA LEU A 212 4.90 6.34 27.20
C LEU A 212 5.89 6.06 26.06
N ARG A 213 6.35 4.80 25.97
CA ARG A 213 7.26 4.40 24.89
C ARG A 213 6.47 3.93 23.68
N ASP A 214 6.81 4.49 22.53
CA ASP A 214 6.18 4.20 21.26
C ASP A 214 6.87 3.03 20.57
N LEU A 215 6.07 2.01 20.27
CA LEU A 215 6.51 0.84 19.55
C LEU A 215 6.90 1.24 18.12
N GLY A 216 7.90 0.58 17.53
CA GLY A 216 8.42 0.95 16.22
C GLY A 216 8.45 -0.20 15.24
N ARG A 217 8.20 0.11 13.96
CA ARG A 217 8.37 -0.80 12.82
C ARG A 217 9.32 -0.21 11.80
N LEU A 218 9.98 -1.05 10.99
CA LEU A 218 10.73 -0.54 9.84
C LEU A 218 9.75 0.15 8.87
N ALA A 219 10.12 1.34 8.39
CA ALA A 219 9.39 1.98 7.29
C ALA A 219 9.64 1.20 5.98
N GLU A 220 8.76 1.35 4.99
CA GLU A 220 9.06 0.88 3.63
C GLU A 220 10.36 1.49 3.10
N GLY A 221 11.10 0.75 2.29
CA GLY A 221 12.36 1.22 1.72
C GLY A 221 13.37 0.12 1.44
N SER A 222 14.58 0.56 1.10
CA SER A 222 15.73 -0.32 0.84
C SER A 222 16.78 -0.15 1.92
N TYR A 223 17.23 -1.25 2.51
CA TYR A 223 18.12 -1.28 3.67
C TYR A 223 19.21 -2.32 3.49
N ARG A 224 20.42 -2.03 4.00
CA ARG A 224 21.50 -3.02 4.03
C ARG A 224 21.56 -3.69 5.39
N PHE A 225 21.65 -5.01 5.37
CA PHE A 225 21.71 -5.85 6.56
C PHE A 225 22.95 -6.73 6.54
N ALA A 226 23.61 -6.89 7.68
CA ALA A 226 24.75 -7.78 7.86
C ALA A 226 24.43 -8.95 8.80
N ALA A 227 25.14 -10.06 8.60
CA ALA A 227 25.04 -11.24 9.45
C ALA A 227 25.31 -10.90 10.92
N SER A 228 24.47 -11.45 11.80
CA SER A 228 24.55 -11.27 13.24
C SER A 228 24.00 -12.50 13.97
N THR A 229 23.84 -12.40 15.28
CA THR A 229 23.18 -13.43 16.09
C THR A 229 22.10 -12.84 16.98
N HIS A 230 21.03 -13.61 17.19
CA HIS A 230 19.97 -13.29 18.14
C HIS A 230 19.91 -14.38 19.23
N GLN A 231 19.83 -13.95 20.48
CA GLN A 231 19.67 -14.83 21.62
C GLN A 231 18.18 -15.08 21.86
N PHE A 232 17.74 -16.33 21.75
CA PHE A 232 16.36 -16.71 22.05
C PHE A 232 16.25 -17.20 23.51
N GLY A 233 15.62 -16.41 24.38
CA GLY A 233 15.45 -16.70 25.80
C GLY A 233 16.74 -16.56 26.65
N ASN A 234 16.66 -16.93 27.93
CA ASN A 234 17.74 -16.70 28.91
C ASN A 234 18.88 -17.73 28.87
N ARG A 235 18.97 -18.59 27.85
CA ARG A 235 20.02 -19.61 27.74
C ARG A 235 21.06 -19.18 26.69
N SER A 236 22.33 -19.11 27.09
CA SER A 236 23.44 -18.64 26.23
C SER A 236 23.70 -19.53 25.00
N GLU A 237 23.20 -20.78 25.01
CA GLU A 237 23.46 -21.80 23.98
C GLU A 237 22.47 -21.76 22.80
N THR A 238 21.43 -20.91 22.85
CA THR A 238 20.39 -20.80 21.81
C THR A 238 20.53 -19.54 20.97
N ARG A 239 21.76 -19.19 20.58
CA ARG A 239 21.99 -18.13 19.59
C ARG A 239 21.66 -18.65 18.19
N HIS A 240 20.84 -17.93 17.47
CA HIS A 240 20.48 -18.24 16.10
C HIS A 240 21.00 -17.16 15.16
N PHE A 241 21.17 -17.54 13.89
CA PHE A 241 21.48 -16.58 12.82
C PHE A 241 20.45 -15.45 12.85
N ALA A 242 20.92 -14.23 12.65
CA ALA A 242 20.11 -13.04 12.55
C ALA A 242 20.73 -12.11 11.51
N LEU A 243 19.95 -11.12 11.09
CA LEU A 243 20.45 -9.99 10.32
C LEU A 243 20.22 -8.71 11.12
N ARG A 244 21.14 -7.74 11.03
CA ARG A 244 20.96 -6.39 11.59
C ARG A 244 21.28 -5.32 10.56
N PRO A 245 20.64 -4.15 10.60
CA PRO A 245 21.02 -3.03 9.75
C PRO A 245 22.51 -2.73 9.87
N THR A 246 23.15 -2.44 8.75
CA THR A 246 24.55 -1.97 8.73
C THR A 246 24.62 -0.55 9.29
N ALA A 247 25.81 -0.15 9.75
CA ALA A 247 26.02 1.22 10.22
C ALA A 247 25.72 2.26 9.12
N GLU A 248 26.02 1.92 7.87
CA GLU A 248 25.68 2.72 6.70
C GLU A 248 24.17 2.85 6.55
N SER A 249 23.42 1.74 6.59
CA SER A 249 21.96 1.76 6.48
C SER A 249 21.31 2.60 7.58
N VAL A 250 21.84 2.52 8.81
CA VAL A 250 21.39 3.35 9.95
C VAL A 250 21.59 4.83 9.67
N THR A 251 22.74 5.20 9.10
CA THR A 251 23.10 6.60 8.83
C THR A 251 22.36 7.18 7.62
N SER A 252 22.10 6.36 6.59
CA SER A 252 21.48 6.80 5.34
C SER A 252 19.94 6.80 5.36
N SER A 253 19.31 6.37 6.45
CA SER A 253 17.85 6.20 6.56
C SER A 253 17.24 7.13 7.63
N PRO A 254 17.12 8.45 7.36
CA PRO A 254 16.56 9.41 8.32
C PRO A 254 15.06 9.20 8.62
N ASN A 255 14.36 8.45 7.75
CA ASN A 255 12.94 8.11 7.87
C ASN A 255 12.71 6.58 7.92
N GLY A 256 13.67 5.82 8.46
CA GLY A 256 13.67 4.36 8.39
C GLY A 256 12.77 3.65 9.41
N VAL A 257 12.11 4.38 10.31
CA VAL A 257 11.25 3.83 11.36
C VAL A 257 9.93 4.58 11.40
N GLN A 258 8.83 3.83 11.51
CA GLN A 258 7.50 4.34 11.86
C GLN A 258 7.19 3.95 13.30
N ARG A 259 6.52 4.82 14.04
CA ARG A 259 6.16 4.62 15.45
C ARG A 259 4.69 4.93 15.69
N ASP A 260 4.05 4.05 16.44
CA ASP A 260 2.69 4.17 16.97
C ASP A 260 2.75 5.08 18.20
N SER A 261 2.73 6.39 17.93
CA SER A 261 2.89 7.48 18.90
C SER A 261 1.59 7.96 19.50
N ASN A 262 0.45 7.62 18.91
CA ASN A 262 -0.86 7.85 19.52
C ASN A 262 -1.33 6.62 20.32
N GLY A 263 -0.65 5.49 20.18
CA GLY A 263 -0.93 4.27 20.90
C GLY A 263 -2.23 3.60 20.48
N ASP A 264 -2.65 3.71 19.22
CA ASP A 264 -3.87 3.08 18.73
C ASP A 264 -3.63 1.70 18.09
N GLY A 265 -2.37 1.34 17.87
CA GLY A 265 -1.95 0.07 17.29
C GLY A 265 -1.91 0.03 15.77
N TRP A 266 -2.04 1.19 15.13
CA TRP A 266 -1.72 1.44 13.73
C TRP A 266 -0.47 2.31 13.60
N PHE A 267 0.06 2.39 12.38
CA PHE A 267 1.26 3.16 12.05
C PHE A 267 0.96 4.01 10.83
N ASP A 268 0.41 5.19 11.05
CA ASP A 268 -0.16 6.01 9.98
C ASP A 268 0.13 7.51 10.19
N SER A 269 -0.62 8.37 9.48
CA SER A 269 -0.40 9.81 9.53
C SER A 269 -0.97 10.48 10.79
N ALA A 270 -1.74 9.76 11.61
CA ALA A 270 -2.18 10.22 12.92
C ALA A 270 -1.03 10.23 13.95
N ASP A 271 0.08 9.53 13.64
CA ASP A 271 1.25 9.46 14.50
C ASP A 271 2.09 10.74 14.50
N SER A 272 1.90 11.56 15.53
CA SER A 272 2.74 12.74 15.77
C SER A 272 4.20 12.35 16.00
N ASN A 273 5.12 12.90 15.20
CA ASN A 273 6.54 12.51 15.20
C ASN A 273 6.78 11.00 14.95
N GLY A 274 5.82 10.30 14.34
CA GLY A 274 5.88 8.86 14.11
C GLY A 274 7.02 8.41 13.19
N VAL A 275 7.58 9.31 12.38
CA VAL A 275 8.71 8.98 11.48
C VAL A 275 10.03 9.34 12.13
N GLN A 276 10.92 8.36 12.24
CA GLN A 276 12.21 8.49 12.92
C GLN A 276 13.37 7.87 12.11
N PRO A 277 14.62 8.26 12.39
CA PRO A 277 15.79 7.60 11.82
C PRO A 277 15.87 6.12 12.17
N LEU A 278 16.40 5.33 11.24
CA LEU A 278 16.76 3.94 11.51
C LEU A 278 17.79 3.85 12.64
N ASN A 279 17.73 2.76 13.39
CA ASN A 279 18.73 2.43 14.41
C ASN A 279 19.04 0.92 14.38
N SER A 280 19.97 0.48 15.21
CA SER A 280 20.50 -0.89 15.20
C SER A 280 19.66 -1.92 15.98
N THR A 281 18.49 -1.55 16.52
CA THR A 281 17.66 -2.47 17.30
C THR A 281 16.79 -3.40 16.45
N PHE A 282 16.52 -2.98 15.20
CA PHE A 282 15.81 -3.77 14.19
C PHE A 282 16.66 -4.97 13.74
N LYS A 283 16.02 -6.09 13.43
CA LYS A 283 16.72 -7.31 13.05
C LYS A 283 15.78 -8.32 12.39
N PHE A 284 16.34 -9.18 11.55
CA PHE A 284 15.70 -10.45 11.21
C PHE A 284 16.09 -11.50 12.24
N HIS A 285 15.11 -12.23 12.77
CA HIS A 285 15.39 -13.39 13.63
C HIS A 285 14.26 -14.40 13.61
N ARG A 286 14.50 -15.54 14.26
CA ARG A 286 13.48 -16.55 14.48
C ARG A 286 12.46 -16.06 15.51
N GLY A 287 11.18 -16.11 15.17
CA GLY A 287 10.10 -15.93 16.14
C GLY A 287 9.62 -17.25 16.75
N GLY A 288 8.56 -17.21 17.54
CA GLY A 288 7.86 -18.38 18.06
C GLY A 288 7.07 -19.13 16.97
N VAL A 289 6.33 -20.16 17.37
CA VAL A 289 5.46 -20.92 16.45
C VAL A 289 4.23 -20.09 16.05
N GLU A 290 3.57 -19.50 17.04
CA GLU A 290 2.35 -18.68 16.84
C GLU A 290 2.55 -17.23 17.27
N ASN A 291 3.45 -16.99 18.22
CA ASN A 291 3.85 -15.66 18.64
C ASN A 291 5.02 -15.18 17.78
N THR A 292 4.94 -13.98 17.21
CA THR A 292 6.02 -13.43 16.40
C THR A 292 7.22 -13.02 17.27
N ASP A 293 7.00 -12.75 18.56
CA ASP A 293 7.98 -12.25 19.52
C ASP A 293 8.73 -11.01 18.98
N SER A 294 8.00 -10.15 18.26
CA SER A 294 8.53 -8.97 17.57
C SER A 294 8.19 -7.67 18.31
N ALA A 295 9.22 -6.95 18.76
CA ALA A 295 9.12 -5.54 19.17
C ALA A 295 9.44 -4.57 17.99
N GLY A 296 9.24 -5.02 16.75
CA GLY A 296 9.59 -4.28 15.52
C GLY A 296 10.54 -5.03 14.60
N CYS A 297 10.84 -6.28 14.92
CA CYS A 297 11.76 -7.13 14.17
C CYS A 297 11.07 -7.85 13.01
N GLN A 298 11.86 -8.31 12.06
CA GLN A 298 11.40 -9.14 10.95
C GLN A 298 11.53 -10.59 11.39
N THR A 299 10.41 -11.29 11.57
CA THR A 299 10.43 -12.62 12.17
C THR A 299 9.86 -13.65 11.23
N ILE A 300 10.56 -14.77 11.12
CA ILE A 300 10.10 -15.97 10.43
C ILE A 300 9.85 -17.04 11.50
N PRO A 301 8.72 -17.77 11.47
CA PRO A 301 8.43 -18.77 12.47
C PRO A 301 9.42 -19.90 12.39
N ARG A 302 9.64 -20.58 13.52
CA ARG A 302 10.46 -21.79 13.53
C ARG A 302 9.91 -22.88 12.63
N THR A 303 8.58 -23.01 12.57
CA THR A 303 7.90 -24.12 11.91
C THR A 303 6.77 -23.63 11.00
N TYR A 304 6.50 -24.38 9.93
CA TYR A 304 5.39 -24.12 9.02
C TYR A 304 4.89 -25.42 8.38
N LEU A 305 3.58 -25.70 8.45
CA LEU A 305 2.94 -26.90 7.88
C LEU A 305 3.67 -28.22 8.19
N GLY A 306 4.15 -28.38 9.42
CA GLY A 306 4.89 -29.58 9.85
C GLY A 306 6.38 -29.59 9.49
N ASN A 307 6.87 -28.60 8.72
CA ASN A 307 8.30 -28.37 8.56
C ASN A 307 8.87 -27.73 9.83
N ASN A 308 9.80 -28.42 10.50
CA ASN A 308 10.44 -27.95 11.72
C ASN A 308 11.71 -27.11 11.51
N ASN A 309 12.13 -26.93 10.26
CA ASN A 309 13.37 -26.27 9.84
C ASN A 309 13.10 -25.00 9.01
N TYR A 310 11.90 -24.43 9.09
CA TYR A 310 11.48 -23.34 8.20
C TYR A 310 12.36 -22.10 8.33
N TYR A 311 12.79 -21.77 9.56
CA TYR A 311 13.73 -20.68 9.80
C TYR A 311 15.15 -21.00 9.33
N GLU A 312 15.56 -22.26 9.46
CA GLU A 312 16.86 -22.75 9.03
C GLU A 312 16.99 -22.71 7.51
N GLU A 313 15.94 -23.08 6.76
CA GLU A 313 15.85 -22.94 5.31
C GLU A 313 15.95 -21.48 4.87
N TYR A 314 15.26 -20.56 5.57
CA TYR A 314 15.44 -19.12 5.36
C TYR A 314 16.89 -18.69 5.56
N SER A 315 17.50 -19.13 6.66
CA SER A 315 18.87 -18.78 7.00
C SER A 315 19.86 -19.33 5.97
N GLU A 316 19.63 -20.52 5.43
CA GLU A 316 20.42 -21.12 4.36
C GLU A 316 20.25 -20.39 3.03
N ALA A 317 19.01 -20.06 2.66
CA ALA A 317 18.72 -19.28 1.47
C ALA A 317 19.41 -17.91 1.53
N VAL A 318 19.40 -17.21 2.66
CA VAL A 318 20.11 -15.93 2.83
C VAL A 318 21.63 -16.10 2.73
N ARG A 319 22.19 -17.19 3.28
CA ARG A 319 23.64 -17.43 3.35
C ARG A 319 24.21 -18.18 2.14
N GLY A 320 23.38 -18.47 1.14
CA GLY A 320 23.79 -19.32 0.01
C GLY A 320 24.86 -18.69 -0.89
N ASN A 321 25.22 -17.42 -0.70
CA ASN A 321 26.43 -16.82 -1.27
C ASN A 321 27.42 -16.47 -0.14
N ALA A 322 28.44 -17.31 0.05
CA ALA A 322 29.41 -17.16 1.14
C ALA A 322 30.32 -15.93 1.01
N ALA A 323 30.44 -15.36 -0.20
CA ALA A 323 31.21 -14.14 -0.43
C ALA A 323 30.43 -12.87 -0.06
N GLN A 324 29.10 -12.94 -0.09
CA GLN A 324 28.22 -11.83 0.25
C GLN A 324 28.22 -11.58 1.76
N ARG A 325 28.67 -10.39 2.17
CA ARG A 325 28.74 -9.98 3.59
C ARG A 325 27.52 -9.22 4.07
N GLU A 326 26.86 -8.55 3.13
CA GLU A 326 25.68 -7.74 3.37
C GLU A 326 24.60 -8.11 2.35
N ILE A 327 23.36 -8.11 2.81
CA ILE A 327 22.19 -8.35 1.97
C ILE A 327 21.37 -7.07 1.88
N LEU A 328 20.99 -6.71 0.65
CA LEU A 328 20.01 -5.65 0.44
C LEU A 328 18.62 -6.22 0.70
N TYR A 329 17.84 -5.48 1.48
CA TYR A 329 16.45 -5.77 1.79
C TYR A 329 15.56 -4.65 1.29
N VAL A 330 14.59 -4.98 0.46
CA VAL A 330 13.52 -4.08 0.02
C VAL A 330 12.24 -4.46 0.75
N LEU A 331 11.67 -3.54 1.51
CA LEU A 331 10.40 -3.67 2.20
C LEU A 331 9.36 -2.79 1.52
N THR A 332 8.23 -3.38 1.12
CA THR A 332 7.06 -2.66 0.60
C THR A 332 5.81 -3.18 1.29
N SER A 333 4.86 -2.29 1.56
CA SER A 333 3.50 -2.72 1.88
C SER A 333 2.83 -3.23 0.62
N THR A 334 1.74 -3.93 0.81
CA THR A 334 0.90 -4.47 -0.25
C THR A 334 -0.50 -3.90 -0.15
N HIS A 335 -1.16 -3.74 -1.30
CA HIS A 335 -2.59 -3.44 -1.29
C HIS A 335 -3.35 -4.70 -0.89
N ILE A 336 -4.12 -4.59 0.20
CA ILE A 336 -5.08 -5.61 0.61
C ILE A 336 -6.30 -5.46 -0.30
N ILE A 337 -6.66 -6.51 -1.05
CA ILE A 337 -8.05 -6.67 -1.50
C ILE A 337 -8.87 -6.84 -0.22
N GLU A 338 -9.89 -6.00 -0.04
CA GLU A 338 -10.78 -5.72 1.11
C GLU A 338 -11.31 -6.91 1.97
N GLU A 339 -10.86 -8.14 1.80
CA GLU A 339 -11.44 -9.33 2.42
C GLU A 339 -11.05 -9.60 3.88
N ARG A 340 -10.04 -8.93 4.46
CA ARG A 340 -9.52 -9.31 5.79
C ARG A 340 -9.92 -8.39 6.95
N LEU A 341 -10.56 -7.26 6.69
CA LEU A 341 -11.08 -6.35 7.72
C LEU A 341 -12.56 -6.57 8.04
N GLN A 342 -13.29 -7.37 7.26
CA GLN A 342 -14.68 -7.73 7.54
C GLN A 342 -14.82 -9.25 7.60
N GLY A 343 -14.91 -9.80 8.81
CA GLY A 343 -15.24 -11.21 8.97
C GLY A 343 -16.55 -11.53 8.24
N HIS A 344 -16.51 -12.53 7.36
CA HIS A 344 -17.50 -13.58 7.03
C HIS A 344 -17.29 -14.07 5.60
N SER A 345 -17.22 -15.40 5.42
CA SER A 345 -17.09 -16.09 4.14
C SER A 345 -17.99 -15.56 3.03
N ARG A 346 -17.41 -15.31 1.86
CA ARG A 346 -17.99 -15.65 0.55
C ARG A 346 -16.89 -15.69 -0.50
N VAL A 347 -17.08 -16.60 -1.46
CA VAL A 347 -16.24 -16.78 -2.65
C VAL A 347 -16.17 -15.46 -3.43
N PRO A 348 -15.02 -15.07 -4.05
CA PRO A 348 -14.90 -13.78 -4.72
C PRO A 348 -15.73 -13.73 -6.01
N GLU A 349 -16.64 -12.78 -6.08
CA GLU A 349 -17.12 -12.16 -7.33
C GLU A 349 -16.12 -11.05 -7.72
N PRO A 350 -15.95 -10.73 -9.01
CA PRO A 350 -14.90 -9.84 -9.50
C PRO A 350 -15.02 -8.38 -9.01
N LEU A 351 -13.86 -7.77 -8.79
CA LEU A 351 -13.59 -6.39 -8.36
C LEU A 351 -14.60 -5.36 -8.91
N ALA A 352 -15.37 -4.73 -8.02
CA ALA A 352 -16.03 -3.47 -8.34
C ALA A 352 -15.00 -2.33 -8.18
N PHE A 353 -14.64 -1.68 -9.30
CA PHE A 353 -13.88 -0.43 -9.29
C PHE A 353 -14.63 0.61 -8.45
N LEU A 354 -13.96 1.22 -7.46
CA LEU A 354 -14.51 2.39 -6.78
C LEU A 354 -14.66 3.53 -7.80
N PRO A 355 -15.86 4.14 -7.94
CA PRO A 355 -16.07 5.27 -8.84
C PRO A 355 -15.16 6.45 -8.47
N ASP A 356 -14.33 6.92 -9.42
CA ASP A 356 -13.36 7.99 -9.17
C ASP A 356 -13.82 9.34 -9.78
N PRO A 357 -14.07 10.37 -8.96
CA PRO A 357 -14.45 11.72 -9.42
C PRO A 357 -13.43 12.42 -10.32
N ARG A 358 -12.17 11.97 -10.32
CA ARG A 358 -11.12 12.50 -11.20
C ARG A 358 -11.35 12.14 -12.66
N LEU A 359 -12.17 11.11 -12.93
CA LEU A 359 -12.39 10.59 -14.26
C LEU A 359 -13.63 11.21 -14.93
N PRO A 360 -13.53 11.58 -16.22
CA PRO A 360 -14.69 11.96 -17.01
C PRO A 360 -15.76 10.85 -17.02
N GLY A 361 -16.99 11.20 -16.64
CA GLY A 361 -18.10 10.26 -16.55
C GLY A 361 -18.57 9.97 -15.13
N HIS A 362 -17.78 10.31 -14.10
CA HIS A 362 -18.26 10.31 -12.73
C HIS A 362 -19.26 11.46 -12.49
N ALA A 363 -20.31 11.22 -11.68
CA ALA A 363 -21.34 12.22 -11.41
C ALA A 363 -20.75 13.52 -10.81
N ASP A 364 -19.78 13.37 -9.91
CA ASP A 364 -19.10 14.49 -9.26
C ASP A 364 -17.93 15.07 -10.07
N HIS A 365 -17.65 14.55 -11.28
CA HIS A 365 -16.46 14.96 -12.05
C HIS A 365 -16.44 16.46 -12.37
N THR A 366 -17.61 17.02 -12.70
CA THR A 366 -17.71 18.46 -13.03
C THR A 366 -17.36 19.32 -11.81
N LEU A 367 -17.84 18.95 -10.63
CA LEU A 367 -17.55 19.66 -9.38
C LEU A 367 -16.08 19.47 -8.97
N TYR A 368 -15.56 18.25 -9.12
CA TYR A 368 -14.15 17.96 -8.91
C TYR A 368 -13.25 18.89 -9.73
N GLU A 369 -13.52 19.05 -11.03
CA GLU A 369 -12.71 19.90 -11.92
C GLU A 369 -12.77 21.39 -11.53
N GLN A 370 -13.92 21.88 -11.08
CA GLN A 370 -14.05 23.26 -10.57
C GLN A 370 -13.16 23.48 -9.34
N ILE A 371 -13.21 22.55 -8.38
CA ILE A 371 -12.39 22.57 -7.17
C ILE A 371 -10.91 22.44 -7.53
N HIS A 372 -10.56 21.46 -8.37
CA HIS A 372 -9.20 21.13 -8.77
C HIS A 372 -8.50 22.31 -9.45
N ARG A 373 -9.19 23.00 -10.37
CA ARG A 373 -8.68 24.23 -10.98
C ARG A 373 -8.39 25.30 -9.94
N GLY A 374 -9.28 25.47 -8.96
CA GLY A 374 -9.10 26.43 -7.86
C GLY A 374 -7.90 26.09 -6.98
N VAL A 375 -7.74 24.83 -6.59
CA VAL A 375 -6.62 24.34 -5.78
C VAL A 375 -5.28 24.53 -6.50
N ARG A 376 -5.19 24.19 -7.79
CA ARG A 376 -3.97 24.45 -8.58
C ARG A 376 -3.65 25.95 -8.68
N GLY A 377 -4.67 26.81 -8.75
CA GLY A 377 -4.52 28.26 -8.77
C GLY A 377 -3.92 28.86 -7.50
N LEU A 378 -3.93 28.13 -6.37
CA LEU A 378 -3.29 28.56 -5.12
C LEU A 378 -1.76 28.40 -5.15
N GLY A 379 -1.23 27.52 -6.00
CA GLY A 379 0.22 27.27 -6.10
C GLY A 379 0.81 26.53 -4.89
N GLY A 380 2.15 26.47 -4.84
CA GLY A 380 2.91 25.89 -3.71
C GLY A 380 2.53 24.44 -3.39
N GLN A 381 2.46 24.13 -2.09
CA GLN A 381 2.13 22.80 -1.58
C GLN A 381 0.73 22.30 -1.98
N PHE A 382 -0.21 23.22 -2.24
CA PHE A 382 -1.56 22.85 -2.67
C PHE A 382 -1.58 22.40 -4.13
N ALA A 383 -0.82 23.07 -5.01
CA ALA A 383 -0.66 22.61 -6.39
C ALA A 383 0.12 21.29 -6.49
N ALA A 384 1.08 21.04 -5.60
CA ALA A 384 1.84 19.79 -5.53
C ALA A 384 0.97 18.60 -5.07
N ASN A 385 -0.07 18.84 -4.27
CA ASN A 385 -0.98 17.83 -3.73
C ASN A 385 -2.41 18.00 -4.27
N ALA A 386 -2.55 18.55 -5.48
CA ALA A 386 -3.83 19.05 -5.98
C ALA A 386 -4.91 17.97 -6.03
N ASP A 387 -4.58 16.72 -6.36
CA ASP A 387 -5.56 15.63 -6.46
C ASP A 387 -6.16 15.30 -5.10
N THR A 388 -5.32 15.03 -4.10
CA THR A 388 -5.73 14.67 -2.74
C THR A 388 -6.49 15.80 -2.05
N VAL A 389 -5.97 17.04 -2.17
CA VAL A 389 -6.62 18.23 -1.60
C VAL A 389 -7.99 18.46 -2.27
N SER A 390 -8.10 18.22 -3.57
CA SER A 390 -9.38 18.37 -4.29
C SER A 390 -10.38 17.29 -3.93
N LEU A 391 -9.96 16.05 -3.69
CA LEU A 391 -10.83 14.97 -3.20
C LEU A 391 -11.36 15.27 -1.80
N GLY A 392 -10.52 15.78 -0.89
CA GLY A 392 -10.95 16.17 0.45
C GLY A 392 -11.94 17.34 0.45
N LEU A 393 -11.70 18.34 -0.40
CA LEU A 393 -12.64 19.45 -0.61
C LEU A 393 -13.94 18.98 -1.28
N LEU A 394 -13.87 18.07 -2.25
CA LEU A 394 -15.04 17.50 -2.91
C LEU A 394 -15.93 16.74 -1.91
N LEU A 395 -15.32 15.94 -1.03
CA LEU A 395 -16.04 15.24 0.03
C LEU A 395 -16.77 16.23 0.95
N ALA A 396 -16.11 17.31 1.35
CA ALA A 396 -16.72 18.36 2.16
C ALA A 396 -17.89 19.03 1.44
N ALA A 397 -17.74 19.37 0.15
CA ALA A 397 -18.81 19.92 -0.69
C ALA A 397 -20.01 18.97 -0.78
N ARG A 398 -19.76 17.68 -1.00
CA ARG A 398 -20.78 16.65 -1.13
C ARG A 398 -21.56 16.44 0.17
N ASN A 399 -20.88 16.48 1.31
CA ASN A 399 -21.50 16.39 2.64
C ASN A 399 -22.42 17.57 2.97
N GLU A 400 -22.21 18.72 2.31
CA GLU A 400 -23.07 19.90 2.39
C GLU A 400 -24.10 19.98 1.23
N GLY A 401 -24.12 18.97 0.35
CA GLY A 401 -25.02 18.92 -0.81
C GLY A 401 -24.71 19.93 -1.91
N TRP A 402 -23.46 20.39 -2.02
CA TRP A 402 -23.03 21.32 -3.06
C TRP A 402 -22.72 20.57 -4.35
N ASN A 403 -23.19 21.11 -5.47
CA ASN A 403 -22.99 20.58 -6.82
C ASN A 403 -22.16 21.52 -7.72
N GLU A 404 -21.88 22.74 -7.25
CA GLU A 404 -21.05 23.73 -7.95
C GLU A 404 -20.23 24.58 -6.97
N VAL A 405 -19.05 25.01 -7.43
CA VAL A 405 -18.16 25.95 -6.74
C VAL A 405 -17.64 26.96 -7.75
N VAL A 406 -17.66 28.25 -7.38
CA VAL A 406 -17.13 29.34 -8.24
C VAL A 406 -15.68 29.67 -7.92
N ALA A 407 -15.21 29.34 -6.72
CA ALA A 407 -13.84 29.63 -6.30
C ALA A 407 -13.35 28.75 -5.14
N VAL A 408 -12.04 28.49 -5.13
CA VAL A 408 -11.28 28.06 -3.95
C VAL A 408 -10.42 29.23 -3.48
N ARG A 409 -10.39 29.53 -2.17
CA ARG A 409 -9.64 30.64 -1.57
C ARG A 409 -8.90 30.20 -0.32
N ALA A 410 -7.69 30.69 -0.11
CA ALA A 410 -6.98 30.52 1.15
C ALA A 410 -7.42 31.60 2.16
N SER A 411 -7.40 31.26 3.44
CA SER A 411 -7.46 32.23 4.55
C SER A 411 -6.28 33.19 4.48
N HIS A 412 -6.53 34.46 4.82
CA HIS A 412 -5.48 35.45 5.02
C HIS A 412 -4.85 35.26 6.40
N PRO A 413 -3.55 35.59 6.56
CA PRO A 413 -2.92 35.57 7.87
C PRO A 413 -3.56 36.63 8.78
N ILE A 414 -3.88 36.25 10.02
CA ILE A 414 -4.23 37.18 11.11
C ILE A 414 -3.31 36.89 12.32
N ALA A 415 -3.30 37.76 13.33
CA ALA A 415 -2.26 37.77 14.37
C ALA A 415 -1.97 36.43 15.08
N GLU A 416 -2.90 35.48 15.07
CA GLU A 416 -2.79 34.14 15.69
C GLU A 416 -2.82 32.98 14.68
N GLN A 417 -2.89 33.27 13.37
CA GLN A 417 -3.16 32.28 12.31
C GLN A 417 -2.29 32.52 11.07
N ALA A 418 -1.61 31.47 10.61
CA ALA A 418 -0.79 31.52 9.40
C ALA A 418 -1.65 31.67 8.14
N GLU A 419 -1.07 32.24 7.08
CA GLU A 419 -1.71 32.27 5.75
C GLU A 419 -2.05 30.85 5.31
N ALA A 420 -3.24 30.67 4.71
CA ALA A 420 -3.74 29.39 4.26
C ALA A 420 -3.86 28.31 5.36
N GLU A 421 -4.11 28.67 6.63
CA GLU A 421 -4.50 27.70 7.67
C GLU A 421 -5.79 26.95 7.29
N ARG A 422 -6.70 27.63 6.59
CA ARG A 422 -7.94 27.10 6.00
C ARG A 422 -8.02 27.36 4.50
N LEU A 423 -8.58 26.40 3.78
CA LEU A 423 -9.10 26.57 2.42
C LEU A 423 -10.62 26.72 2.47
N PHE A 424 -11.15 27.63 1.65
CA PHE A 424 -12.57 27.89 1.52
C PHE A 424 -13.05 27.52 0.12
N LEU A 425 -14.09 26.69 0.04
CA LEU A 425 -14.94 26.61 -1.14
C LEU A 425 -15.94 27.76 -1.09
N VAL A 426 -16.16 28.40 -2.23
CA VAL A 426 -17.10 29.52 -2.37
C VAL A 426 -18.08 29.21 -3.49
N ARG A 427 -19.37 29.44 -3.23
CA ARG A 427 -20.46 29.39 -4.20
C ARG A 427 -21.19 30.73 -4.24
N ASP A 428 -21.96 30.95 -5.30
CA ASP A 428 -22.90 32.08 -5.39
C ASP A 428 -24.32 31.59 -5.08
N GLY A 429 -25.20 32.48 -4.61
CA GLY A 429 -26.65 32.23 -4.65
C GLY A 429 -27.44 32.28 -3.32
N ASP A 430 -26.80 32.26 -2.14
CA ASP A 430 -27.52 32.46 -0.87
C ASP A 430 -27.45 33.94 -0.43
N PRO A 431 -28.56 34.57 0.02
CA PRO A 431 -28.56 35.92 0.60
C PRO A 431 -27.66 36.06 1.83
N ASP A 432 -27.37 34.97 2.54
CA ASP A 432 -26.43 34.91 3.66
C ASP A 432 -25.02 34.54 3.16
N PRO A 433 -24.05 35.47 3.18
CA PRO A 433 -22.68 35.22 2.71
C PRO A 433 -21.96 34.11 3.50
N ALA A 434 -22.40 33.79 4.73
CA ALA A 434 -21.82 32.70 5.51
C ALA A 434 -22.18 31.33 4.94
N ARG A 435 -23.35 31.19 4.29
CA ARG A 435 -23.83 29.96 3.64
C ARG A 435 -23.27 29.75 2.23
N ASN A 436 -22.54 30.74 1.73
CA ASN A 436 -21.83 30.71 0.45
C ASN A 436 -20.38 30.24 0.59
N ARG A 437 -19.93 29.88 1.80
CA ARG A 437 -18.55 29.42 2.04
C ARG A 437 -18.48 28.19 2.93
N LEU A 438 -17.61 27.25 2.58
CA LEU A 438 -17.28 26.07 3.38
C LEU A 438 -15.78 26.08 3.65
N GLY A 439 -15.38 26.11 4.94
CA GLY A 439 -13.98 26.22 5.35
C GLY A 439 -13.43 24.94 5.94
N ILE A 440 -12.33 24.43 5.38
CA ILE A 440 -11.65 23.21 5.81
C ILE A 440 -10.21 23.55 6.21
N LEU A 441 -9.68 22.90 7.24
CA LEU A 441 -8.29 23.10 7.65
C LEU A 441 -7.34 22.54 6.58
N SER A 442 -6.37 23.34 6.17
CA SER A 442 -5.40 22.97 5.14
C SER A 442 -4.50 21.81 5.58
N ASN A 443 -4.19 21.71 6.87
CA ASN A 443 -3.40 20.60 7.41
C ASN A 443 -4.14 19.26 7.28
N ASP A 444 -5.46 19.25 7.45
CA ASP A 444 -6.26 18.03 7.31
C ASP A 444 -6.26 17.58 5.84
N LEU A 445 -6.42 18.52 4.91
CA LEU A 445 -6.39 18.26 3.48
C LEU A 445 -5.01 17.79 2.97
N LEU A 446 -3.93 18.36 3.49
CA LEU A 446 -2.55 18.00 3.10
C LEU A 446 -2.07 16.68 3.71
N ARG A 447 -2.77 16.17 4.75
CA ARG A 447 -2.46 14.89 5.42
C ARG A 447 -3.44 13.77 5.06
N ALA A 448 -4.47 14.08 4.28
CA ALA A 448 -5.49 13.12 3.90
C ALA A 448 -4.96 12.03 2.96
N ASN A 449 -5.55 10.85 3.03
CA ASN A 449 -5.25 9.73 2.14
C ASN A 449 -6.26 9.66 1.00
N SER A 450 -5.78 9.68 -0.25
CA SER A 450 -6.65 9.66 -1.43
C SER A 450 -7.54 8.42 -1.53
N HIS A 451 -7.08 7.25 -1.07
CA HIS A 451 -7.86 6.00 -1.11
C HIS A 451 -9.05 6.06 -0.16
N GLN A 452 -8.81 6.47 1.10
CA GLN A 452 -9.88 6.66 2.09
C GLN A 452 -10.89 7.71 1.64
N LEU A 453 -10.43 8.78 0.99
CA LEU A 453 -11.32 9.79 0.43
C LEU A 453 -12.20 9.21 -0.71
N LEU A 454 -11.64 8.35 -1.57
CA LEU A 454 -12.39 7.68 -2.64
C LEU A 454 -13.41 6.67 -2.10
N GLU A 455 -13.08 5.92 -1.05
CA GLU A 455 -14.03 5.04 -0.36
C GLU A 455 -15.20 5.87 0.22
N GLN A 456 -14.89 6.98 0.90
CA GLN A 456 -15.92 7.88 1.46
C GLN A 456 -16.77 8.52 0.37
N LEU A 457 -16.16 8.89 -0.77
CA LEU A 457 -16.85 9.42 -1.95
C LEU A 457 -17.66 8.35 -2.71
N SER A 458 -17.39 7.08 -2.49
CA SER A 458 -18.16 5.96 -3.04
C SER A 458 -19.36 5.59 -2.16
N ALA A 459 -19.33 5.96 -0.87
CA ALA A 459 -20.45 5.76 0.04
C ALA A 459 -21.64 6.69 -0.32
N PRO A 460 -22.90 6.20 -0.18
CA PRO A 460 -24.08 7.03 -0.40
C PRO A 460 -24.09 8.24 0.54
N SER A 461 -24.42 9.41 0.00
CA SER A 461 -24.39 10.67 0.75
C SER A 461 -25.42 10.65 1.89
N PRO A 462 -25.08 11.05 3.13
CA PRO A 462 -25.98 11.01 4.29
C PRO A 462 -27.23 11.90 4.12
N ILE A 463 -27.27 12.79 3.13
CA ILE A 463 -28.44 13.62 2.81
C ILE A 463 -29.53 12.81 2.09
N ALA A 464 -29.17 11.72 1.41
CA ALA A 464 -30.10 10.91 0.60
C ALA A 464 -31.04 10.00 1.43
N GLU A 465 -30.73 9.70 2.69
CA GLU A 465 -31.60 8.88 3.55
C GLU A 465 -32.78 9.65 4.15
N SER A 466 -32.82 10.98 4.03
CA SER A 466 -33.90 11.80 4.59
C SER A 466 -35.14 11.92 3.69
N THR A 467 -35.12 11.41 2.46
CA THR A 467 -36.19 11.63 1.47
C THR A 467 -37.07 10.41 1.18
N VAL A 468 -36.87 9.27 1.86
CA VAL A 468 -37.66 8.05 1.65
C VAL A 468 -38.34 7.58 2.95
N VAL A 469 -39.07 8.48 3.62
CA VAL A 469 -40.20 8.09 4.48
C VAL A 469 -41.31 9.10 4.28
N GLY A 470 -42.38 8.67 3.60
CA GLY A 470 -43.69 9.32 3.70
C GLY A 470 -44.32 9.85 2.43
N ILE A 471 -44.46 9.03 1.38
CA ILE A 471 -45.55 9.22 0.42
C ILE A 471 -46.11 7.88 -0.05
N GLY A 472 -47.37 7.61 0.32
CA GLY A 472 -48.27 6.78 -0.47
C GLY A 472 -48.64 5.42 0.11
N GLU A 473 -49.65 5.38 0.98
CA GLU A 473 -50.75 4.42 0.80
C GLU A 473 -52.07 5.13 1.07
N ALA A 474 -52.65 5.67 -0.01
CA ALA A 474 -54.08 5.91 -0.11
C ALA A 474 -54.55 5.21 -1.39
N GLU A 475 -55.76 4.62 -1.29
CA GLU A 475 -56.59 3.95 -2.33
C GLU A 475 -56.59 2.42 -2.29
N GLN A 476 -57.72 1.71 -2.37
CA GLN A 476 -59.16 2.01 -2.34
C GLN A 476 -59.83 0.63 -2.23
N THR A 477 -60.84 0.45 -1.38
CA THR A 477 -61.88 -0.57 -1.64
C THR A 477 -63.27 -0.06 -1.25
N HIS A 478 -64.06 0.20 -2.30
CA HIS A 478 -65.49 -0.13 -2.48
C HIS A 478 -66.56 0.42 -1.51
N ALA A 479 -67.25 1.46 -2.02
CA ALA A 479 -68.67 1.49 -2.40
C ALA A 479 -69.78 0.88 -1.49
N MET A 480 -70.76 1.78 -1.23
CA MET A 480 -72.21 1.59 -1.06
C MET A 480 -72.76 1.00 0.25
N GLY A 481 -73.51 1.85 0.96
CA GLY A 481 -74.48 1.46 1.99
C GLY A 481 -75.15 2.69 2.58
N ALA A 482 -76.27 3.11 2.01
CA ALA A 482 -77.08 4.23 2.48
C ALA A 482 -78.04 3.81 3.60
N VAL A 483 -78.48 4.83 4.36
CA VAL A 483 -79.73 4.92 5.13
C VAL A 483 -79.76 4.32 6.55
N ARG A 484 -79.92 5.26 7.49
CA ARG A 484 -80.42 5.21 8.88
C ARG A 484 -79.50 4.66 9.97
#